data_AF-A0A7C9NZ85-F1
#
_entry.id   AF-A0A7C9NZ85-F1
#
_cell.length_a   1.000
_cell.length_b   1.000
_cell.length_c   1.000
_cell.angle_alpha   90.00
_cell.angle_beta   90.00
_cell.angle_gamma   90.00
#
_symmetry.space_group_name_H-M   'P 1'
#
loop_
_entity.id
_entity.type
_entity.pdbx_description
1 polymer ?
#
loop_
_entity_poly.entity_id
_entity_poly.type
_entity_poly.pdbx_seq_one_letter_code
_entity_poly.pdbx_strand_id
1 'polypeptide(L)'
;LRPRMAELGRSCVHPAHRNGTVISRLWMGLADYMSRHGYEYVVGCASISMADGGHIAASVHRQLSATHLAPIEWRTTPRHRLPIEALDDGQKAALPQLIKGYIRMGAMMCGDPAWDPDFNTADLLLLLPMAQLNRDYARRFIG
;
A
#
# COMPACT_ATOMS: atom_id res chain seq x y z
N LEU A 1 18.72 -3.45 1.47
CA LEU A 1 17.29 -3.79 1.67
C LEU A 1 17.01 -5.29 1.50
N ARG A 2 17.25 -5.87 0.31
CA ARG A 2 16.81 -7.23 -0.07
C ARG A 2 16.93 -8.37 0.97
N PRO A 3 18.07 -8.60 1.65
CA PRO A 3 18.17 -9.72 2.60
C PRO A 3 17.29 -9.56 3.86
N ARG A 4 16.82 -8.33 4.13
CA ARG A 4 16.01 -7.98 5.31
C ARG A 4 14.60 -7.51 4.91
N MET A 5 14.14 -7.89 3.72
CA MET A 5 12.86 -7.44 3.17
C MET A 5 11.95 -8.62 2.90
N ALA A 6 10.67 -8.49 3.27
CA ALA A 6 9.61 -9.40 2.91
C ALA A 6 8.68 -8.72 1.89
N GLU A 7 8.41 -9.40 0.78
CA GLU A 7 7.42 -8.96 -0.21
C GLU A 7 6.06 -9.56 0.12
N LEU A 8 5.06 -8.69 0.21
CA LEU A 8 3.66 -9.07 0.35
C LEU A 8 3.03 -9.07 -1.03
N GLY A 9 2.75 -10.28 -1.50
CA GLY A 9 1.94 -10.48 -2.70
C GLY A 9 0.45 -10.30 -2.44
N ARG A 10 -0.36 -10.84 -3.37
CA ARG A 10 -1.81 -10.78 -3.29
C ARG A 10 -2.34 -11.64 -2.15
N SER A 11 -3.20 -11.06 -1.32
CA SER A 11 -4.00 -11.79 -0.33
C SER A 11 -5.46 -11.74 -0.74
N CYS A 12 -6.19 -12.84 -0.49
CA CYS A 12 -7.62 -12.93 -0.76
C CYS A 12 -8.34 -13.48 0.47
N VAL A 13 -9.53 -12.94 0.72
CA VAL A 13 -10.41 -13.41 1.78
C VAL A 13 -11.72 -13.86 1.15
N HIS A 14 -12.10 -15.10 1.42
CA HIS A 14 -13.36 -15.68 0.96
C HIS A 14 -14.53 -14.75 1.32
N PRO A 15 -15.52 -14.51 0.42
CA PRO A 15 -16.57 -13.52 0.64
C PRO A 15 -17.31 -13.64 1.98
N ALA A 16 -17.58 -14.86 2.44
CA ALA A 16 -18.24 -15.14 3.71
C ALA A 16 -17.42 -14.75 4.97
N HIS A 17 -16.15 -14.39 4.79
CA HIS A 17 -15.21 -14.07 5.87
C HIS A 17 -14.59 -12.68 5.74
N ARG A 18 -15.10 -11.82 4.84
CA ARG A 18 -14.60 -10.44 4.64
C ARG A 18 -15.01 -9.51 5.79
N ASN A 19 -14.45 -9.76 6.96
CA ASN A 19 -14.59 -8.93 8.15
C ASN A 19 -13.20 -8.49 8.65
N GLY A 20 -13.18 -7.50 9.56
CA GLY A 20 -11.94 -6.94 10.09
C GLY A 20 -11.05 -7.98 10.78
N THR A 21 -11.65 -8.99 11.42
CA THR A 21 -10.93 -10.01 12.19
C THR A 21 -9.98 -10.84 11.33
N VAL A 22 -10.37 -11.21 10.11
CA VAL A 22 -9.49 -12.00 9.23
C VAL A 22 -8.26 -11.18 8.83
N ILE A 23 -8.45 -9.91 8.49
CA ILE A 23 -7.34 -9.02 8.14
C ILE A 23 -6.41 -8.83 9.35
N SER A 24 -6.95 -8.55 10.54
CA SER A 24 -6.15 -8.44 11.77
C SER A 24 -5.32 -9.70 12.04
N ARG A 25 -5.89 -10.89 11.82
CA ARG A 25 -5.19 -12.18 11.96
C ARG A 25 -4.07 -12.36 10.96
N LEU A 26 -4.27 -11.99 9.70
CA LEU A 26 -3.21 -12.01 8.69
C LEU A 26 -2.07 -11.05 9.06
N TRP A 27 -2.39 -9.85 9.56
CA TRP A 27 -1.39 -8.91 10.04
C TRP A 27 -0.64 -9.39 11.29
N MET A 28 -1.30 -10.07 12.23
CA MET A 28 -0.63 -10.71 13.37
C MET A 28 0.38 -11.76 12.90
N GLY A 29 -0.03 -12.63 11.99
CA GLY A 29 0.85 -13.66 11.42
C GLY A 29 2.04 -13.05 10.69
N LEU A 30 1.82 -11.98 9.93
CA LEU A 30 2.91 -11.24 9.28
C LEU A 30 3.86 -10.63 10.31
N ALA A 31 3.35 -9.94 11.33
CA ALA A 31 4.19 -9.30 12.34
C ALA A 31 5.06 -10.32 13.10
N ASP A 32 4.49 -11.48 13.45
CA ASP A 32 5.21 -12.61 14.03
C ASP A 32 6.29 -13.15 13.08
N TYR A 33 5.96 -13.36 11.80
CA TYR A 33 6.91 -13.78 10.77
C TYR A 33 8.09 -12.80 10.63
N MET A 34 7.80 -11.51 10.51
CA MET A 34 8.81 -10.45 10.41
C MET A 34 9.75 -10.46 11.62
N SER A 35 9.18 -10.56 12.83
CA SER A 35 9.97 -10.57 14.07
C SER A 35 10.83 -11.82 14.21
N ARG A 36 10.31 -13.00 13.87
CA ARG A 36 11.03 -14.28 13.99
C ARG A 36 12.21 -14.37 13.02
N HIS A 37 12.06 -13.80 11.83
CA HIS A 37 13.06 -13.90 10.77
C HIS A 37 13.95 -12.64 10.66
N GLY A 38 13.76 -11.64 11.53
CA GLY A 38 14.58 -10.44 11.54
C GLY A 38 14.42 -9.56 10.29
N TYR A 39 13.25 -9.59 9.66
CA TYR A 39 12.95 -8.71 8.54
C TYR A 39 12.64 -7.30 9.03
N GLU A 40 13.18 -6.31 8.32
CA GLU A 40 13.12 -4.90 8.69
C GLU A 40 12.22 -4.08 7.75
N TYR A 41 11.86 -4.64 6.59
CA TYR A 41 11.08 -3.94 5.56
C TYR A 41 9.98 -4.84 5.01
N VAL A 42 8.76 -4.32 4.97
CA VAL A 42 7.66 -4.89 4.19
C VAL A 42 7.53 -4.08 2.90
N VAL A 43 7.48 -4.76 1.76
CA VAL A 43 7.18 -4.13 0.46
C VAL A 43 5.99 -4.82 -0.20
N GLY A 44 5.17 -4.09 -0.94
CA GLY A 44 4.08 -4.66 -1.71
C GLY A 44 3.25 -3.62 -2.42
N CYS A 45 2.35 -4.06 -3.29
CA CYS A 45 1.43 -3.17 -3.99
C CYS A 45 0.10 -3.05 -3.27
N ALA A 46 -0.42 -1.82 -3.19
CA ALA A 46 -1.81 -1.58 -2.87
C ALA A 46 -2.53 -1.09 -4.13
N SER A 47 -3.49 -1.88 -4.59
CA SER A 47 -4.18 -1.67 -5.86
C SER A 47 -5.44 -0.82 -5.68
N ILE A 48 -5.64 0.12 -6.59
CA ILE A 48 -6.85 0.94 -6.74
C ILE A 48 -7.55 0.50 -8.02
N SER A 49 -8.86 0.26 -7.96
CA SER A 49 -9.64 -0.08 -9.15
C SER A 49 -9.60 1.02 -10.19
N MET A 50 -9.43 0.65 -11.47
CA MET A 50 -9.52 1.56 -12.62
C MET A 50 -10.95 1.70 -13.16
N ALA A 51 -11.98 1.31 -12.39
CA ALA A 51 -13.38 1.31 -12.82
C ALA A 51 -13.91 2.69 -13.23
N ASP A 52 -13.29 3.77 -12.76
CA ASP A 52 -13.61 5.15 -13.11
C ASP A 52 -12.67 5.73 -14.17
N GLY A 53 -11.85 4.90 -14.83
CA GLY A 53 -10.81 5.35 -15.76
C GLY A 53 -9.51 5.81 -15.10
N GLY A 54 -9.39 5.72 -13.77
CA GLY A 54 -8.16 6.02 -13.03
C GLY A 54 -8.13 7.39 -12.34
N HIS A 55 -9.24 8.14 -12.34
CA HIS A 55 -9.33 9.43 -11.67
C HIS A 55 -9.11 9.30 -10.15
N ILE A 56 -9.73 8.32 -9.48
CA ILE A 56 -9.52 8.02 -8.06
C ILE A 56 -8.05 7.70 -7.78
N ALA A 57 -7.41 6.90 -8.63
CA ALA A 57 -6.00 6.56 -8.47
C ALA A 57 -5.11 7.79 -8.56
N ALA A 58 -5.38 8.68 -9.52
CA ALA A 58 -4.68 9.95 -9.68
C ALA A 58 -4.87 10.89 -8.48
N SER A 59 -6.12 11.06 -8.01
CA SER A 59 -6.42 11.88 -6.83
C SER A 59 -5.79 11.30 -5.55
N VAL A 60 -5.75 9.98 -5.38
CA VAL A 60 -5.11 9.34 -4.22
C VAL A 60 -3.59 9.52 -4.29
N HIS A 61 -2.98 9.32 -5.46
CA HIS A 61 -1.56 9.58 -5.66
C HIS A 61 -1.20 11.02 -5.29
N ARG A 62 -1.90 12.04 -5.82
CA ARG A 62 -1.63 13.44 -5.46
C ARG A 62 -1.75 13.68 -3.94
N GLN A 63 -2.82 13.17 -3.32
CA GLN A 63 -3.04 13.35 -1.88
C GLN A 63 -1.90 12.73 -1.04
N LEU A 64 -1.40 11.56 -1.44
CA LEU A 64 -0.33 10.86 -0.72
C LEU A 64 1.06 11.41 -1.03
N SER A 65 1.32 11.85 -2.27
CA SER A 65 2.62 12.41 -2.68
C SER A 65 3.05 13.61 -1.85
N ALA A 66 2.10 14.39 -1.32
CA ALA A 66 2.40 15.54 -0.47
C ALA A 66 2.93 15.17 0.92
N THR A 67 2.66 13.94 1.41
CA THR A 67 2.82 13.62 2.84
C THR A 67 3.46 12.26 3.13
N HIS A 68 3.40 11.31 2.19
CA HIS A 68 3.78 9.92 2.41
C HIS A 68 4.71 9.38 1.31
N LEU A 69 5.31 10.26 0.50
CA LEU A 69 6.28 9.86 -0.50
C LEU A 69 7.58 9.38 0.19
N ALA A 70 8.11 8.25 -0.25
CA ALA A 70 9.36 7.72 0.27
C ALA A 70 10.55 8.66 -0.02
N PRO A 71 11.64 8.56 0.76
CA PRO A 71 12.95 9.14 0.41
C PRO A 71 13.38 8.77 -1.01
N ILE A 72 14.16 9.65 -1.65
CA ILE A 72 14.52 9.52 -3.08
C ILE A 72 15.21 8.19 -3.39
N GLU A 73 16.01 7.67 -2.46
CA GLU A 73 16.72 6.40 -2.55
C GLU A 73 15.80 5.16 -2.58
N TRP A 74 14.53 5.32 -2.20
CA TRP A 74 13.51 4.26 -2.22
C TRP A 74 12.42 4.51 -3.25
N ARG A 75 12.55 5.57 -4.05
CA ARG A 75 11.62 5.83 -5.16
C ARG A 75 11.96 4.97 -6.36
N THR A 76 10.93 4.59 -7.09
CA THR A 76 10.98 3.72 -8.26
C THR A 76 10.15 4.36 -9.37
N THR A 77 10.50 4.04 -10.61
CA THR A 77 9.71 4.41 -11.78
C THR A 77 9.02 3.16 -12.31
N PRO A 78 7.68 3.11 -12.33
CA PRO A 78 6.95 1.96 -12.84
C PRO A 78 7.19 1.76 -14.34
N ARG A 79 7.20 0.50 -14.80
CA ARG A 79 7.35 0.16 -16.23
C ARG A 79 6.17 0.65 -17.07
N HIS A 80 4.96 0.54 -16.52
CA HIS A 80 3.72 1.02 -17.13
C HIS A 80 3.14 2.11 -16.22
N ARG A 81 3.76 3.30 -16.23
CA ARG A 81 3.32 4.44 -15.41
C ARG A 81 1.88 4.85 -15.77
N LEU A 82 1.03 5.03 -14.78
CA LEU A 82 -0.28 5.65 -14.96
C LEU A 82 -0.09 7.14 -15.33
N PRO A 83 -0.75 7.67 -16.38
CA PRO A 83 -0.61 9.07 -16.78
C PRO A 83 -1.40 10.01 -15.85
N ILE A 84 -0.90 10.19 -14.62
CA ILE A 84 -1.55 10.98 -13.55
C ILE A 84 -1.92 12.38 -14.04
N GLU A 85 -1.06 12.99 -14.84
CA GLU A 85 -1.21 14.37 -15.31
C GLU A 85 -2.43 14.55 -16.22
N ALA A 86 -2.87 13.49 -16.89
CA ALA A 86 -4.08 13.49 -17.72
C ALA A 86 -5.34 13.07 -16.95
N LEU A 87 -5.18 12.47 -15.76
CA LEU A 87 -6.27 11.86 -14.99
C LEU A 87 -6.63 12.66 -13.73
N ASP A 88 -5.68 13.39 -13.13
CA ASP A 88 -5.93 14.18 -11.93
C ASP A 88 -6.70 15.45 -12.30
N ASP A 89 -7.96 15.50 -11.90
CA ASP A 89 -8.86 16.63 -12.08
C ASP A 89 -8.83 17.62 -10.90
N GLY A 90 -7.94 17.41 -9.93
CA GLY A 90 -7.82 18.22 -8.73
C GLY A 90 -8.81 17.86 -7.61
N GLN A 91 -9.77 16.96 -7.86
CA GLN A 91 -10.76 16.57 -6.86
C GLN A 91 -10.17 15.68 -5.77
N LYS A 92 -10.82 15.65 -4.61
CA LYS A 92 -10.42 14.73 -3.53
C LYS A 92 -11.17 13.42 -3.67
N ALA A 93 -10.43 12.32 -3.64
CA ALA A 93 -10.99 10.98 -3.55
C ALA A 93 -10.84 10.42 -2.14
N ALA A 94 -11.84 9.65 -1.70
CA ALA A 94 -11.72 8.89 -0.45
C ALA A 94 -10.65 7.80 -0.60
N LEU A 95 -9.70 7.74 0.33
CA LEU A 95 -8.70 6.67 0.33
C LEU A 95 -9.38 5.32 0.59
N PRO A 96 -9.09 4.29 -0.23
CA PRO A 96 -9.48 2.92 0.08
C PRO A 96 -9.02 2.53 1.50
N GLN A 97 -9.89 1.85 2.25
CA GLN A 97 -9.64 1.57 3.68
C GLN A 97 -8.33 0.83 3.92
N LEU A 98 -7.96 -0.07 3.00
CA LEU A 98 -6.71 -0.83 3.08
C LEU A 98 -5.48 0.07 2.96
N ILE A 99 -5.44 0.93 1.94
CA ILE A 99 -4.38 1.93 1.75
C ILE A 99 -4.30 2.85 2.97
N LYS A 100 -5.44 3.34 3.45
CA LYS A 100 -5.52 4.19 4.64
C LYS A 100 -4.91 3.49 5.88
N GLY A 101 -5.12 2.18 6.02
CA GLY A 101 -4.52 1.37 7.07
C GLY A 101 -2.99 1.33 6.95
N TYR A 102 -2.47 1.06 5.76
CA TYR A 102 -1.02 0.96 5.51
C TYR A 102 -0.30 2.28 5.79
N ILE A 103 -0.86 3.37 5.28
CA ILE A 103 -0.32 4.71 5.49
C ILE A 103 -0.29 5.07 6.98
N ARG A 104 -1.37 4.77 7.72
CA ARG A 104 -1.40 5.01 9.18
C ARG A 104 -0.44 4.13 9.97
N MET A 105 -0.11 2.94 9.45
CA MET A 105 0.94 2.09 10.01
C MET A 105 2.35 2.64 9.76
N GLY A 106 2.52 3.61 8.85
CA GLY A 106 3.82 4.20 8.51
C GLY A 106 4.36 3.77 7.14
N ALA A 107 3.53 3.16 6.29
CA ALA A 107 3.94 2.82 4.94
C ALA A 107 4.12 4.10 4.10
N MET A 108 5.13 4.10 3.24
CA MET A 108 5.44 5.17 2.31
C MET A 108 5.24 4.71 0.88
N MET A 109 4.85 5.64 0.02
CA MET A 109 4.67 5.42 -1.41
C MET A 109 5.99 5.60 -2.16
N CYS A 110 6.39 4.58 -2.91
CA CYS A 110 7.67 4.49 -3.59
C CYS A 110 7.68 5.12 -4.99
N GLY A 111 6.76 6.05 -5.29
CA GLY A 111 6.65 6.73 -6.58
C GLY A 111 5.26 6.62 -7.18
N ASP A 112 5.20 6.86 -8.49
CA ASP A 112 3.94 6.84 -9.24
C ASP A 112 3.36 5.44 -9.37
N PRO A 113 2.02 5.31 -9.45
CA PRO A 113 1.37 4.02 -9.64
C PRO A 113 1.70 3.41 -11.01
N ALA A 114 1.77 2.08 -11.02
CA ALA A 114 1.78 1.29 -12.24
C ALA A 114 0.34 0.98 -12.67
N TRP A 115 0.02 1.13 -13.95
CA TRP A 115 -1.21 0.60 -14.52
C TRP A 115 -1.03 -0.89 -14.81
N ASP A 116 -1.89 -1.70 -14.22
CA ASP A 116 -2.00 -3.14 -14.44
C ASP A 116 -3.27 -3.42 -15.29
N PRO A 117 -3.12 -3.74 -16.59
CA PRO A 117 -4.26 -4.04 -17.45
C PRO A 117 -4.86 -5.43 -17.20
N ASP A 118 -4.11 -6.37 -16.62
CA ASP A 118 -4.58 -7.73 -16.37
C ASP A 118 -5.60 -7.76 -15.22
N PHE A 119 -5.41 -6.91 -14.22
CA PHE A 119 -6.32 -6.74 -13.09
C PHE A 119 -7.21 -5.50 -13.17
N ASN A 120 -6.97 -4.64 -14.17
CA ASN A 120 -7.61 -3.33 -14.31
C ASN A 120 -7.46 -2.47 -13.04
N THR A 121 -6.22 -2.34 -12.57
CA THR A 121 -5.87 -1.59 -11.36
C THR A 121 -4.73 -0.60 -11.58
N ALA A 122 -4.65 0.40 -10.71
CA ALA A 122 -3.48 1.22 -10.50
C ALA A 122 -2.80 0.77 -9.21
N ASP A 123 -1.58 0.26 -9.32
CA ASP A 123 -0.82 -0.32 -8.22
C ASP A 123 0.16 0.69 -7.64
N LEU A 124 -0.06 1.04 -6.37
CA LEU A 124 0.85 1.87 -5.60
C LEU A 124 1.86 0.97 -4.90
N LEU A 125 3.15 1.09 -5.28
CA LEU A 125 4.22 0.41 -4.55
C LEU A 125 4.40 1.09 -3.20
N LEU A 126 4.23 0.31 -2.12
CA LEU A 126 4.38 0.77 -0.75
C LEU A 126 5.55 0.06 -0.06
N LEU A 127 6.26 0.80 0.77
CA LEU A 127 7.33 0.30 1.64
C LEU A 127 7.05 0.70 3.08
N LEU A 128 7.08 -0.27 4.00
CA LEU A 128 6.94 -0.06 5.43
C LEU A 128 8.22 -0.54 6.13
N PRO A 129 9.10 0.37 6.56
CA PRO A 129 10.17 0.04 7.49
C PRO A 129 9.57 -0.29 8.86
N MET A 130 9.93 -1.42 9.44
CA MET A 130 9.43 -1.85 10.74
C MET A 130 9.82 -0.87 11.86
N ALA A 131 10.89 -0.09 11.66
CA ALA A 131 11.29 0.99 12.56
C ALA A 131 10.31 2.19 12.57
N GLN A 132 9.56 2.39 11.48
CA GLN A 132 8.55 3.45 11.35
C GLN A 132 7.14 2.97 11.68
N LEU A 133 6.98 1.70 12.08
CA LEU A 133 5.70 1.13 12.42
C LEU A 133 5.05 1.93 13.57
N ASN A 134 3.91 2.54 13.30
CA ASN A 134 3.10 3.15 14.35
C ASN A 134 2.51 2.04 15.23
N ARG A 135 3.21 1.72 16.33
CA ARG A 135 2.88 0.58 17.20
C ARG A 135 1.51 0.70 17.86
N ASP A 136 1.07 1.91 18.19
CA ASP A 136 -0.24 2.12 18.83
C ASP A 136 -1.38 1.92 17.84
N TYR A 137 -1.21 2.42 16.61
CA TYR A 137 -2.15 2.14 15.53
C TYR A 137 -2.15 0.66 15.14
N ALA A 138 -0.96 0.06 15.05
CA ALA A 138 -0.78 -1.36 14.76
C ALA A 138 -1.50 -2.22 15.81
N ARG A 139 -1.31 -1.99 17.12
CA ARG A 139 -2.06 -2.73 18.17
C ARG A 139 -3.57 -2.65 17.97
N ARG A 140 -4.13 -1.45 17.74
CA ARG A 140 -5.58 -1.28 17.53
C ARG A 140 -6.11 -1.97 16.27
N PHE A 141 -5.28 -2.08 15.22
CA PHE A 141 -5.67 -2.65 13.94
C PHE A 141 -5.43 -4.17 13.87
N ILE A 142 -4.40 -4.64 14.57
CA ILE A 142 -3.90 -6.02 14.54
C ILE A 142 -4.51 -6.86 15.68
N GLY A 143 -4.95 -6.22 16.78
CA GLY A 143 -5.49 -6.89 17.97
C GLY A 143 -4.65 -6.55 19.20
#